data_AF-A0A132B6U9-F1
#
_entry.id   AF-A0A132B6U9-F1
#
_cell.length_a   1.000
_cell.length_b   1.000
_cell.length_c   1.000
_cell.angle_alpha   90.00
_cell.angle_beta   90.00
_cell.angle_gamma   90.00
#
_symmetry.space_group_name_H-M   'P 1'
#
loop_
_entity.id
_entity.type
_entity.pdbx_description
1 polymer ?
#
loop_
_entity_poly.entity_id
_entity_poly.type
_entity_poly.pdbx_seq_one_letter_code
_entity_poly.pdbx_strand_id
1 'polypeptide(L)'
;MTLVQKQPDITYHPDFEKYQLRTERLKAQRNSNIGLPTAFPSKLSGPLVWEGSDFGEKTPWDFTLSKPQLEEIDSALAKFKELNKPIGFVSKETFPLPNLSHDLRKQAQVLANGRGFFVLRGLDVDRYSREDNIIIYAGVSSYIGSVRGRQDSKKIDGERKSSMLNHIKDLSQTSVAGNIGAPAYTTDKQVFHTDAGDIVSLFCLNTAVQGGASKLASSWRVYNELAKTRPDLIRTLSEDWAFDGYGNVEKPYTTRPLLHHTPAHGNVPEHVIIQYARRGFTGFLHLPRSKDIPPITEAQAEALDALHFLAEKFSLTLDFQKGDIQYVNNLSLFHARDGFVDAPGQERHLIRLWLRDPELAWETPEPLKERWDELYGDVTAEEQVFPIEPRIRGGAGRT
;
A
#
# COMPACT_ATOMS: atom_id res chain seq x y z
N MET A 1 -9.57 -41.90 4.71
CA MET A 1 -8.72 -41.02 5.53
C MET A 1 -8.79 -39.63 4.93
N THR A 2 -9.48 -38.69 5.57
CA THR A 2 -9.44 -37.27 5.18
C THR A 2 -8.02 -36.77 5.39
N LEU A 3 -7.33 -36.43 4.30
CA LEU A 3 -6.01 -35.80 4.38
C LEU A 3 -6.19 -34.47 5.12
N VAL A 4 -5.66 -34.37 6.35
CA VAL A 4 -5.66 -33.12 7.10
C VAL A 4 -4.78 -32.14 6.32
N GLN A 5 -5.39 -31.06 5.81
CA GLN A 5 -4.68 -30.00 5.13
C GLN A 5 -3.64 -29.41 6.09
N LYS A 6 -2.39 -29.25 5.61
CA LYS A 6 -1.27 -28.67 6.39
C LYS A 6 -0.84 -27.36 5.76
N GLN A 7 -0.30 -26.46 6.58
CA GLN A 7 0.33 -25.23 6.10
C GLN A 7 1.48 -25.59 5.14
N PRO A 8 1.50 -25.05 3.91
CA PRO A 8 2.59 -25.26 2.97
C PRO A 8 3.93 -24.73 3.50
N ASP A 9 5.04 -25.28 3.02
CA ASP A 9 6.37 -24.71 3.24
C ASP A 9 6.52 -23.40 2.43
N ILE A 10 6.08 -22.30 3.04
CA ILE A 10 6.14 -20.96 2.47
C ILE A 10 6.49 -19.94 3.57
N THR A 11 7.36 -19.00 3.23
CA THR A 11 7.86 -17.95 4.11
C THR A 11 7.49 -16.56 3.59
N TYR A 12 7.67 -15.54 4.44
CA TYR A 12 7.50 -14.15 4.04
C TYR A 12 8.40 -13.79 2.85
N HIS A 13 9.65 -14.21 2.86
CA HIS A 13 10.53 -14.06 1.71
C HIS A 13 10.19 -15.08 0.63
N PRO A 14 9.87 -14.65 -0.60
CA PRO A 14 9.62 -15.54 -1.72
C PRO A 14 10.89 -16.28 -2.12
N ASP A 15 10.74 -17.54 -2.46
CA ASP A 15 11.80 -18.44 -2.88
C ASP A 15 11.44 -18.99 -4.26
N PHE A 16 12.24 -18.64 -5.27
CA PHE A 16 11.93 -18.94 -6.66
C PHE A 16 12.06 -20.44 -6.96
N GLU A 17 13.02 -21.13 -6.34
CA GLU A 17 13.20 -22.57 -6.51
C GLU A 17 12.02 -23.34 -5.91
N LYS A 18 11.61 -22.98 -4.68
CA LYS A 18 10.42 -23.58 -4.05
C LYS A 18 9.16 -23.32 -4.86
N TYR A 19 9.01 -22.12 -5.43
CA TYR A 19 7.91 -21.80 -6.33
C TYR A 19 7.91 -22.73 -7.56
N GLN A 20 9.04 -22.88 -8.25
CA GLN A 20 9.14 -23.76 -9.42
C GLN A 20 8.83 -25.23 -9.09
N LEU A 21 9.38 -25.75 -7.98
CA LEU A 21 9.12 -27.12 -7.53
C LEU A 21 7.64 -27.32 -7.17
N ARG A 22 7.01 -26.35 -6.51
CA ARG A 22 5.57 -26.35 -6.22
C ARG A 22 4.75 -26.35 -7.51
N THR A 23 5.11 -25.49 -8.46
CA THR A 23 4.45 -25.38 -9.76
C THR A 23 4.49 -26.69 -10.54
N GLU A 24 5.63 -27.39 -10.57
CA GLU A 24 5.73 -28.68 -11.26
C GLU A 24 4.97 -29.79 -10.51
N ARG A 25 5.02 -29.82 -9.18
CA ARG A 25 4.26 -30.79 -8.38
C ARG A 25 2.74 -30.68 -8.59
N LEU A 26 2.22 -29.45 -8.65
CA LEU A 26 0.79 -29.20 -8.82
C LEU A 26 0.33 -29.39 -10.26
N LYS A 27 1.23 -29.37 -11.24
CA LYS A 27 0.92 -29.46 -12.67
C LYS A 27 0.04 -30.66 -13.04
N ALA A 28 0.32 -31.83 -12.47
CA ALA A 28 -0.46 -33.04 -12.70
C ALA A 28 -1.87 -33.02 -12.07
N GLN A 29 -2.09 -32.14 -11.09
CA GLN A 29 -3.38 -31.97 -10.40
C GLN A 29 -4.22 -30.86 -11.06
N ARG A 30 -3.65 -30.09 -11.98
CA ARG A 30 -4.35 -29.02 -12.69
C ARG A 30 -5.31 -29.64 -13.70
N ASN A 31 -6.55 -29.17 -13.68
CA ASN A 31 -7.48 -29.44 -14.76
C ASN A 31 -7.22 -28.46 -15.91
N SER A 32 -6.63 -28.95 -17.00
CA SER A 32 -6.26 -28.16 -18.18
C SER A 32 -7.46 -27.52 -18.89
N ASN A 33 -8.69 -27.96 -18.59
CA ASN A 33 -9.92 -27.43 -19.17
C ASN A 33 -10.60 -26.37 -18.27
N ILE A 34 -9.98 -25.99 -17.14
CA ILE A 34 -10.50 -24.90 -16.31
C ILE A 34 -10.22 -23.56 -17.01
N GLY A 35 -11.28 -22.99 -17.58
CA GLY A 35 -11.31 -21.60 -17.99
C GLY A 35 -11.40 -20.64 -16.79
N LEU A 36 -11.32 -19.35 -17.09
CA LEU A 36 -11.53 -18.29 -16.12
C LEU A 36 -12.92 -18.42 -15.46
N PRO A 37 -13.08 -18.03 -14.18
CA PRO A 37 -14.42 -17.94 -13.60
C PRO A 37 -15.24 -16.89 -14.38
N THR A 38 -16.54 -17.15 -14.58
CA THR A 38 -17.42 -16.35 -15.46
C THR A 38 -17.46 -14.86 -15.10
N ALA A 39 -17.26 -14.52 -13.83
CA ALA A 39 -17.25 -13.16 -13.32
C ALA A 39 -15.90 -12.44 -13.47
N PHE A 40 -15.01 -12.89 -14.37
CA PHE A 40 -13.69 -12.27 -14.54
C PHE A 40 -13.35 -12.09 -16.03
N PRO A 41 -12.85 -10.91 -16.44
CA PRO A 41 -12.56 -10.63 -17.84
C PRO A 41 -11.37 -11.45 -18.36
N SER A 42 -11.40 -11.84 -19.63
CA SER A 42 -10.28 -12.55 -20.24
C SER A 42 -9.04 -11.70 -20.44
N LYS A 43 -9.21 -10.37 -20.50
CA LYS A 43 -8.14 -9.38 -20.63
C LYS A 43 -8.65 -8.00 -20.23
N LEU A 44 -7.87 -7.31 -19.40
CA LEU A 44 -8.02 -5.91 -19.07
C LEU A 44 -7.30 -5.02 -20.10
N SER A 45 -7.83 -3.82 -20.29
CA SER A 45 -7.27 -2.79 -21.18
C SER A 45 -7.37 -1.40 -20.54
N GLY A 46 -6.50 -0.48 -20.93
CA GLY A 46 -6.53 0.91 -20.45
C GLY A 46 -5.20 1.34 -19.85
N PRO A 47 -5.16 2.55 -19.26
CA PRO A 47 -3.91 3.19 -18.85
C PRO A 47 -3.24 2.53 -17.64
N LEU A 48 -3.94 1.64 -16.93
CA LEU A 48 -3.37 0.81 -15.86
C LEU A 48 -2.62 -0.40 -16.40
N VAL A 49 -2.73 -0.78 -17.66
CA VAL A 49 -2.00 -1.91 -18.25
C VAL A 49 -0.65 -1.44 -18.77
N TRP A 50 0.36 -1.50 -17.91
CA TRP A 50 1.74 -1.12 -18.23
C TRP A 50 2.75 -2.04 -17.54
N GLU A 51 3.99 -2.02 -18.01
CA GLU A 51 5.16 -2.62 -17.37
C GLU A 51 6.31 -1.60 -17.27
N GLY A 52 7.33 -1.90 -16.46
CA GLY A 52 8.39 -0.93 -16.14
C GLY A 52 9.11 -0.35 -17.36
N SER A 53 9.26 -1.14 -18.43
CA SER A 53 9.88 -0.70 -19.70
C SER A 53 9.06 0.34 -20.48
N ASP A 54 7.80 0.57 -20.13
CA ASP A 54 6.98 1.62 -20.73
C ASP A 54 7.38 3.03 -20.25
N PHE A 55 8.17 3.10 -19.17
CA PHE A 55 8.65 4.34 -18.57
C PHE A 55 10.12 4.57 -18.89
N GLY A 56 10.44 5.82 -19.22
CA GLY A 56 11.78 6.30 -19.52
C GLY A 56 11.77 7.82 -19.62
N GLU A 57 12.84 8.41 -20.17
CA GLU A 57 12.99 9.87 -20.24
C GLU A 57 11.83 10.58 -20.95
N LYS A 58 11.19 9.92 -21.92
CA LYS A 58 10.08 10.49 -22.71
C LYS A 58 8.72 10.39 -22.02
N THR A 59 8.62 9.63 -20.93
CA THR A 59 7.38 9.39 -20.20
C THR A 59 7.64 9.65 -18.71
N PRO A 60 7.86 10.92 -18.31
CA PRO A 60 8.12 11.25 -16.91
C PRO A 60 6.90 10.88 -16.05
N TRP A 61 7.20 10.23 -14.94
CA TRP A 61 6.22 9.83 -13.93
C TRP A 61 6.13 10.83 -12.78
N ASP A 62 7.07 11.77 -12.71
CA ASP A 62 7.12 12.81 -11.69
C ASP A 62 6.39 14.10 -12.12
N PHE A 63 5.99 14.87 -11.11
CA PHE A 63 5.53 16.24 -11.22
C PHE A 63 6.42 17.08 -10.31
N THR A 64 7.35 17.82 -10.92
CA THR A 64 8.33 18.64 -10.21
C THR A 64 7.74 20.01 -9.86
N LEU A 65 7.78 20.35 -8.57
CA LEU A 65 7.33 21.63 -8.05
C LEU A 65 8.24 22.78 -8.54
N SER A 66 7.60 23.82 -9.06
CA SER A 66 8.27 25.07 -9.38
C SER A 66 8.50 25.94 -8.14
N LYS A 67 9.42 26.89 -8.23
CA LYS A 67 9.70 27.83 -7.13
C LYS A 67 8.44 28.58 -6.64
N PRO A 68 7.57 29.13 -7.51
CA PRO A 68 6.33 29.77 -7.04
C PRO A 68 5.39 28.81 -6.30
N GLN A 69 5.33 27.54 -6.70
CA GLN A 69 4.51 26.52 -6.01
C GLN A 69 5.09 26.17 -4.63
N LEU A 70 6.42 26.19 -4.47
CA LEU A 70 7.07 26.04 -3.17
C LEU A 70 6.79 27.23 -2.24
N GLU A 71 6.86 28.46 -2.76
CA GLU A 71 6.50 29.69 -2.01
C GLU A 71 5.02 29.72 -1.60
N GLU A 72 4.14 29.15 -2.43
CA GLU A 72 2.73 28.96 -2.11
C GLU A 72 2.53 27.97 -0.96
N ILE A 73 3.27 26.85 -0.94
CA ILE A 73 3.28 25.87 0.15
C ILE A 73 3.76 26.51 1.46
N ASP A 74 4.80 27.35 1.42
CA ASP A 74 5.28 28.10 2.59
C ASP A 74 4.19 28.99 3.19
N SER A 75 3.50 29.71 2.31
CA SER A 75 2.43 30.63 2.71
C SER A 75 1.24 29.87 3.30
N ALA A 76 0.89 28.71 2.73
CA ALA A 76 -0.15 27.83 3.25
C ALA A 76 0.20 27.24 4.62
N LEU A 77 1.47 26.83 4.82
CA LEU A 77 1.98 26.38 6.11
C LEU A 77 1.89 27.49 7.16
N ALA A 78 2.37 28.70 6.85
CA ALA A 78 2.31 29.84 7.76
C ALA A 78 0.87 30.14 8.19
N LYS A 79 -0.05 30.20 7.22
CA LYS A 79 -1.48 30.42 7.46
C LYS A 79 -2.10 29.34 8.34
N PHE A 80 -1.77 28.05 8.11
CA PHE A 80 -2.28 26.98 8.98
C PHE A 80 -1.80 27.14 10.43
N LYS A 81 -0.51 27.47 10.61
CA LYS A 81 0.08 27.67 11.95
C LYS A 81 -0.56 28.83 12.71
N GLU A 82 -0.92 29.92 12.03
CA GLU A 82 -1.64 31.05 12.64
C GLU A 82 -2.99 30.65 13.26
N LEU A 83 -3.63 29.57 12.75
CA LEU A 83 -4.89 29.07 13.30
C LEU A 83 -4.72 28.43 14.68
N ASN A 84 -3.49 28.06 15.08
CA ASN A 84 -3.18 27.35 16.33
C ASN A 84 -4.07 26.11 16.55
N LYS A 85 -4.32 25.35 15.47
CA LYS A 85 -5.13 24.13 15.49
C LYS A 85 -4.27 22.87 15.38
N PRO A 86 -4.70 21.74 15.96
CA PRO A 86 -4.08 20.44 15.74
C PRO A 86 -3.99 20.07 14.25
N ILE A 87 -2.99 19.28 13.87
CA ILE A 87 -2.73 18.85 12.47
C ILE A 87 -3.95 18.15 11.83
N GLY A 88 -4.81 17.51 12.63
CA GLY A 88 -6.07 16.93 12.14
C GLY A 88 -7.01 17.91 11.43
N PHE A 89 -6.88 19.21 11.70
CA PHE A 89 -7.63 20.27 11.01
C PHE A 89 -7.02 20.72 9.68
N VAL A 90 -5.89 20.15 9.26
CA VAL A 90 -5.31 20.43 7.93
C VAL A 90 -6.26 19.90 6.85
N SER A 91 -6.75 20.82 6.02
CA SER A 91 -7.65 20.60 4.90
C SER A 91 -7.38 21.63 3.78
N LYS A 92 -8.08 21.51 2.64
CA LYS A 92 -7.96 22.47 1.53
C LYS A 92 -8.32 23.90 1.94
N GLU A 93 -9.18 24.05 2.95
CA GLU A 93 -9.65 25.35 3.46
C GLU A 93 -8.63 25.99 4.41
N THR A 94 -7.98 25.18 5.25
CA THR A 94 -7.01 25.65 6.26
C THR A 94 -5.57 25.66 5.76
N PHE A 95 -5.29 24.97 4.65
CA PHE A 95 -4.02 24.93 3.93
C PHE A 95 -4.24 25.25 2.44
N PRO A 96 -4.50 26.53 2.09
CA PRO A 96 -4.95 26.90 0.75
C PRO A 96 -3.80 26.93 -0.26
N LEU A 97 -3.98 26.24 -1.38
CA LEU A 97 -3.08 26.22 -2.54
C LEU A 97 -3.81 26.70 -3.82
N PRO A 98 -4.25 27.96 -3.91
CA PRO A 98 -5.10 28.45 -5.01
C PRO A 98 -4.57 28.15 -6.43
N ASN A 99 -3.25 28.19 -6.65
CA ASN A 99 -2.65 27.91 -7.97
C ASN A 99 -2.28 26.43 -8.11
N LEU A 100 -1.54 25.88 -7.14
CA LEU A 100 -1.06 24.50 -7.18
C LEU A 100 -2.21 23.46 -7.11
N SER A 101 -3.36 23.80 -6.52
CA SER A 101 -4.51 22.89 -6.38
C SER A 101 -5.00 22.29 -7.70
N HIS A 102 -4.97 23.07 -8.79
CA HIS A 102 -5.41 22.60 -10.10
C HIS A 102 -4.49 21.50 -10.66
N ASP A 103 -3.17 21.66 -10.51
CA ASP A 103 -2.23 20.65 -10.96
C ASP A 103 -2.25 19.41 -10.07
N LEU A 104 -2.38 19.57 -8.75
CA LEU A 104 -2.60 18.44 -7.83
C LEU A 104 -3.88 17.67 -8.20
N ARG A 105 -4.96 18.36 -8.57
CA ARG A 105 -6.20 17.71 -9.01
C ARG A 105 -5.99 16.91 -10.30
N LYS A 106 -5.22 17.42 -11.26
CA LYS A 106 -4.84 16.63 -12.45
C LYS A 106 -4.05 15.38 -12.06
N GLN A 107 -3.14 15.48 -11.10
CA GLN A 107 -2.40 14.30 -10.64
C GLN A 107 -3.30 13.28 -9.93
N ALA A 108 -4.31 13.73 -9.17
CA ALA A 108 -5.33 12.84 -8.60
C ALA A 108 -6.13 12.10 -9.69
N GLN A 109 -6.40 12.75 -10.84
CA GLN A 109 -7.00 12.08 -12.00
C GLN A 109 -6.06 11.05 -12.63
N VAL A 110 -4.75 11.34 -12.73
CA VAL A 110 -3.74 10.36 -13.19
C VAL A 110 -3.70 9.14 -12.26
N LEU A 111 -3.88 9.36 -10.96
CA LEU A 111 -3.92 8.32 -9.94
C LEU A 111 -5.17 7.43 -10.07
N ALA A 112 -6.35 8.02 -10.23
CA ALA A 112 -7.61 7.26 -10.28
C ALA A 112 -7.88 6.62 -11.64
N ASN A 113 -7.61 7.37 -12.73
CA ASN A 113 -8.06 7.05 -14.09
C ASN A 113 -6.91 6.90 -15.10
N GLY A 114 -5.67 7.17 -14.69
CA GLY A 114 -4.48 7.07 -15.53
C GLY A 114 -3.63 5.85 -15.19
N ARG A 115 -2.32 6.07 -15.11
CA ARG A 115 -1.32 5.02 -14.82
C ARG A 115 -1.33 4.52 -13.37
N GLY A 116 -2.10 5.14 -12.49
CA GLY A 116 -2.24 4.68 -11.11
C GLY A 116 -1.16 5.20 -10.15
N PHE A 117 -0.23 6.05 -10.59
CA PHE A 117 0.76 6.67 -9.70
C PHE A 117 1.37 7.95 -10.28
N PHE A 118 1.96 8.74 -9.38
CA PHE A 118 2.90 9.80 -9.72
C PHE A 118 3.81 10.09 -8.51
N VAL A 119 4.90 10.84 -8.75
CA VAL A 119 5.75 11.37 -7.67
C VAL A 119 5.74 12.88 -7.72
N LEU A 120 5.35 13.52 -6.63
CA LEU A 120 5.54 14.96 -6.44
C LEU A 120 6.99 15.18 -6.00
N ARG A 121 7.74 15.98 -6.74
CA ARG A 121 9.18 16.20 -6.51
C ARG A 121 9.49 17.63 -6.10
N GLY A 122 10.45 17.79 -5.21
CA GLY A 122 11.11 19.07 -4.94
C GLY A 122 10.76 19.76 -3.61
N LEU A 123 10.13 19.07 -2.65
CA LEU A 123 9.97 19.65 -1.30
C LEU A 123 11.32 19.72 -0.58
N ASP A 124 11.62 20.89 0.01
CA ASP A 124 12.85 21.11 0.77
C ASP A 124 12.69 20.69 2.23
N VAL A 125 12.86 19.39 2.50
CA VAL A 125 12.63 18.82 3.85
C VAL A 125 13.45 19.50 4.94
N ASP A 126 14.69 19.91 4.64
CA ASP A 126 15.66 20.41 5.63
C ASP A 126 15.35 21.84 6.08
N ARG A 127 14.55 22.58 5.30
CA ARG A 127 14.09 23.92 5.66
C ARG A 127 13.02 23.89 6.76
N TYR A 128 12.36 22.76 6.97
CA TYR A 128 11.20 22.65 7.85
C TYR A 128 11.48 21.74 9.05
N SER A 129 10.82 22.02 10.17
CA SER A 129 10.78 21.06 11.28
C SER A 129 10.07 19.76 10.85
N ARG A 130 10.18 18.71 11.66
CA ARG A 130 9.44 17.45 11.40
C ARG A 130 7.93 17.66 11.39
N GLU A 131 7.44 18.48 12.31
CA GLU A 131 6.02 18.83 12.40
C GLU A 131 5.56 19.63 11.17
N ASP A 132 6.33 20.62 10.75
CA ASP A 132 6.04 21.41 9.55
C ASP A 132 6.00 20.52 8.29
N ASN A 133 6.95 19.59 8.14
CA ASN A 133 6.94 18.60 7.06
C ASN A 133 5.67 17.74 7.07
N ILE A 134 5.19 17.33 8.25
CA ILE A 134 3.94 16.57 8.40
C ILE A 134 2.72 17.43 8.01
N ILE A 135 2.68 18.70 8.41
CA ILE A 135 1.60 19.63 8.05
C ILE A 135 1.58 19.86 6.54
N ILE A 136 2.74 20.16 5.92
CA ILE A 136 2.88 20.31 4.47
C ILE A 136 2.39 19.05 3.77
N TYR A 137 2.83 17.88 4.23
CA TYR A 137 2.45 16.62 3.64
C TYR A 137 0.94 16.37 3.71
N ALA A 138 0.32 16.61 4.87
CA ALA A 138 -1.12 16.49 5.05
C ALA A 138 -1.90 17.51 4.20
N GLY A 139 -1.39 18.75 4.09
CA GLY A 139 -1.99 19.85 3.34
C GLY A 139 -2.00 19.60 1.85
N VAL A 140 -0.84 19.31 1.27
CA VAL A 140 -0.68 18.94 -0.14
C VAL A 140 -1.49 17.67 -0.46
N SER A 141 -1.41 16.65 0.39
CA SER A 141 -2.15 15.39 0.19
C SER A 141 -3.66 15.57 0.19
N SER A 142 -4.19 16.60 0.87
CA SER A 142 -5.64 16.86 0.92
C SER A 142 -6.24 17.18 -0.46
N TYR A 143 -5.42 17.62 -1.42
CA TYR A 143 -5.80 17.83 -2.82
C TYR A 143 -5.77 16.56 -3.68
N ILE A 144 -5.12 15.50 -3.20
CA ILE A 144 -5.07 14.18 -3.83
C ILE A 144 -6.15 13.26 -3.27
N GLY A 145 -6.27 13.20 -1.94
CA GLY A 145 -7.33 12.50 -1.22
C GLY A 145 -7.58 13.19 0.11
N SER A 146 -8.78 13.76 0.28
CA SER A 146 -9.11 14.59 1.45
C SER A 146 -9.42 13.78 2.71
N VAL A 147 -9.75 12.50 2.58
CA VAL A 147 -10.05 11.62 3.71
C VAL A 147 -8.81 10.80 4.05
N ARG A 148 -8.36 10.88 5.30
CA ARG A 148 -7.20 10.12 5.81
C ARG A 148 -7.67 8.83 6.47
N GLY A 149 -6.99 7.73 6.17
CA GLY A 149 -7.27 6.41 6.73
C GLY A 149 -6.55 6.18 8.05
N ARG A 150 -7.23 5.54 9.00
CA ARG A 150 -6.63 5.07 10.25
C ARG A 150 -5.51 4.08 9.98
N GLN A 151 -4.38 4.31 10.61
CA GLN A 151 -3.17 3.48 10.50
C GLN A 151 -2.90 2.65 11.76
N ASP A 152 -3.69 2.87 12.81
CA ASP A 152 -3.64 2.20 14.11
C ASP A 152 -5.08 2.08 14.66
N SER A 153 -5.24 1.56 15.88
CA SER A 153 -6.51 1.33 16.57
C SER A 153 -7.35 2.61 16.73
N LYS A 154 -8.66 2.43 16.94
CA LYS A 154 -9.63 3.52 17.20
C LYS A 154 -9.43 4.21 18.55
N LYS A 155 -8.52 3.70 19.38
CA LYS A 155 -8.13 4.29 20.66
C LYS A 155 -6.62 4.43 20.78
N ILE A 156 -6.18 5.55 21.34
CA ILE A 156 -4.80 5.76 21.77
C ILE A 156 -4.87 6.17 23.23
N ASP A 157 -4.18 5.43 24.10
CA ASP A 157 -4.15 5.67 25.55
C ASP A 157 -5.55 5.74 26.20
N GLY A 158 -6.48 4.92 25.71
CA GLY A 158 -7.86 4.84 26.20
C GLY A 158 -8.83 5.88 25.62
N GLU A 159 -8.32 6.90 24.93
CA GLU A 159 -9.12 7.95 24.31
C GLU A 159 -9.46 7.61 22.87
N ARG A 160 -10.61 8.09 22.37
CA ARG A 160 -11.00 7.95 20.96
C ARG A 160 -10.12 8.85 20.09
N LYS A 161 -8.98 8.30 19.70
CA LYS A 161 -7.95 8.93 18.87
C LYS A 161 -7.46 7.89 17.88
N SER A 162 -7.04 8.33 16.70
CA SER A 162 -6.59 7.43 15.65
C SER A 162 -5.36 8.01 14.94
N SER A 163 -4.32 7.20 14.82
CA SER A 163 -3.12 7.59 14.07
C SER A 163 -3.46 7.67 12.60
N MET A 164 -3.29 8.83 11.97
CA MET A 164 -3.49 9.01 10.53
C MET A 164 -2.19 8.83 9.74
N LEU A 165 -1.05 8.92 10.43
CA LEU A 165 0.28 8.85 9.87
C LEU A 165 1.09 7.75 10.56
N ASN A 166 2.04 7.20 9.83
CA ASN A 166 3.03 6.28 10.37
C ASN A 166 4.40 6.51 9.77
N HIS A 167 5.44 6.30 10.56
CA HIS A 167 6.82 6.32 10.10
C HIS A 167 7.24 4.95 9.55
N ILE A 168 7.96 4.98 8.44
CA ILE A 168 8.54 3.82 7.75
C ILE A 168 10.06 4.00 7.83
N LYS A 169 10.67 3.39 8.84
CA LYS A 169 12.07 3.53 9.23
C LYS A 169 12.52 2.27 9.95
N ASP A 170 13.81 1.92 9.86
CA ASP A 170 14.35 0.83 10.67
C ASP A 170 14.26 1.14 12.17
N LEU A 171 13.64 0.22 12.91
CA LEU A 171 13.51 0.27 14.37
C LEU A 171 14.18 -0.96 15.02
N SER A 172 14.88 -1.78 14.26
CA SER A 172 15.49 -3.03 14.72
C SER A 172 16.58 -2.85 15.78
N GLN A 173 17.17 -1.65 15.87
CA GLN A 173 18.18 -1.29 16.87
C GLN A 173 17.63 -0.43 18.01
N THR A 174 16.31 -0.46 18.23
CA THR A 174 15.65 0.34 19.27
C THR A 174 15.04 -0.56 20.35
N SER A 175 14.55 0.04 21.44
CA SER A 175 13.88 -0.70 22.52
C SER A 175 12.62 -1.46 22.08
N VAL A 176 12.07 -1.14 20.90
CA VAL A 176 10.85 -1.78 20.37
C VAL A 176 11.15 -2.91 19.37
N ALA A 177 12.42 -3.27 19.15
CA ALA A 177 12.82 -4.29 18.18
C ALA A 177 12.09 -5.64 18.34
N GLY A 178 11.91 -6.09 19.59
CA GLY A 178 11.20 -7.33 19.92
C GLY A 178 9.71 -7.34 19.58
N ASN A 179 9.13 -6.20 19.20
CA ASN A 179 7.74 -6.05 18.80
C ASN A 179 7.57 -5.88 17.28
N ILE A 180 8.65 -5.97 16.50
CA ILE A 180 8.60 -5.82 15.05
C ILE A 180 7.94 -7.05 14.44
N GLY A 181 6.70 -6.86 14.00
CA GLY A 181 5.97 -7.86 13.22
C GLY A 181 5.79 -7.47 11.76
N ALA A 182 6.38 -6.37 11.28
CA ALA A 182 6.26 -5.92 9.89
C ALA A 182 7.59 -5.43 9.28
N PRO A 183 7.86 -5.74 7.99
CA PRO A 183 9.11 -5.41 7.29
C PRO A 183 9.35 -3.89 7.15
N ALA A 184 8.28 -3.10 7.18
CA ALA A 184 8.32 -1.63 7.10
C ALA A 184 9.17 -0.98 8.21
N TYR A 185 9.44 -1.71 9.31
CA TYR A 185 10.23 -1.27 10.45
C TYR A 185 11.64 -1.86 10.50
N THR A 186 12.12 -2.41 9.38
CA THR A 186 13.43 -3.08 9.26
C THR A 186 14.18 -2.62 8.02
N THR A 187 15.48 -2.92 7.96
CA THR A 187 16.35 -2.78 6.77
C THR A 187 16.13 -3.84 5.69
N ASP A 188 15.41 -4.92 6.01
CA ASP A 188 15.13 -6.04 5.10
C ASP A 188 14.26 -5.60 3.91
N LYS A 189 14.25 -6.36 2.81
CA LYS A 189 13.37 -6.06 1.68
C LYS A 189 11.89 -6.20 2.09
N GLN A 190 11.06 -5.29 1.58
CA GLN A 190 9.61 -5.40 1.68
C GLN A 190 9.08 -5.89 0.34
N VAL A 191 8.57 -7.13 0.34
CA VAL A 191 8.13 -7.83 -0.87
C VAL A 191 6.91 -7.13 -1.48
N PHE A 192 6.62 -7.37 -2.77
CA PHE A 192 5.42 -6.82 -3.42
C PHE A 192 4.17 -7.11 -2.59
N HIS A 193 3.34 -6.08 -2.40
CA HIS A 193 2.09 -6.13 -1.66
C HIS A 193 1.22 -4.93 -2.03
N THR A 194 0.00 -4.94 -1.52
CA THR A 194 -0.87 -3.78 -1.35
C THR A 194 -1.10 -3.55 0.15
N ASP A 195 -1.28 -2.30 0.55
CA ASP A 195 -1.72 -1.95 1.91
C ASP A 195 -3.25 -2.06 2.01
N ALA A 196 -3.85 -1.63 3.13
CA ALA A 196 -5.28 -1.32 3.19
C ALA A 196 -5.55 0.11 2.67
N GLY A 197 -6.75 0.35 2.15
CA GLY A 197 -7.19 1.67 1.65
C GLY A 197 -6.97 1.88 0.15
N ASP A 198 -7.42 3.04 -0.33
CA ASP A 198 -7.49 3.36 -1.77
C ASP A 198 -6.18 3.90 -2.32
N ILE A 199 -5.58 4.85 -1.59
CA ILE A 199 -4.36 5.54 -1.99
C ILE A 199 -3.31 5.35 -0.89
N VAL A 200 -2.14 4.86 -1.27
CA VAL A 200 -0.95 4.88 -0.42
C VAL A 200 -0.09 6.04 -0.85
N SER A 201 0.31 6.86 0.11
CA SER A 201 1.27 7.93 -0.12
C SER A 201 2.46 7.78 0.80
N LEU A 202 3.66 8.05 0.29
CA LEU A 202 4.92 8.00 1.03
C LEU A 202 5.70 9.28 0.80
N PHE A 203 6.09 9.98 1.86
CA PHE A 203 6.94 11.17 1.80
C PHE A 203 8.35 10.84 2.29
N CYS A 204 9.36 11.08 1.45
CA CYS A 204 10.77 10.88 1.75
C CYS A 204 11.34 12.02 2.59
N LEU A 205 11.53 11.78 3.89
CA LEU A 205 12.20 12.72 4.78
C LEU A 205 13.70 12.51 4.79
N ASN A 206 14.16 11.27 4.55
CA ASN A 206 15.56 10.97 4.32
C ASN A 206 15.72 9.65 3.56
N THR A 207 16.80 9.52 2.79
CA THR A 207 17.16 8.30 2.06
C THR A 207 18.14 7.45 2.87
N ALA A 208 18.25 6.17 2.50
CA ALA A 208 19.32 5.30 2.99
C ALA A 208 20.68 5.72 2.38
N VAL A 209 21.78 5.23 2.94
CA VAL A 209 23.10 5.34 2.30
C VAL A 209 23.18 4.47 1.05
N GLN A 210 22.58 3.28 1.09
CA GLN A 210 22.56 2.34 -0.03
C GLN A 210 21.24 1.58 -0.08
N GLY A 211 20.74 1.34 -1.30
CA GLY A 211 19.55 0.51 -1.54
C GLY A 211 18.24 1.20 -1.17
N GLY A 212 17.21 0.41 -0.85
CA GLY A 212 15.92 0.94 -0.39
C GLY A 212 15.05 1.54 -1.48
N ALA A 213 15.35 1.21 -2.74
CA ALA A 213 14.62 1.65 -3.91
C ALA A 213 13.15 1.21 -3.82
N SER A 214 12.24 2.15 -4.12
CA SER A 214 10.81 1.90 -4.19
C SER A 214 10.48 1.27 -5.54
N LYS A 215 9.67 0.21 -5.55
CA LYS A 215 9.24 -0.50 -6.77
C LYS A 215 7.74 -0.50 -6.89
N LEU A 216 7.22 -0.33 -8.10
CA LEU A 216 5.79 -0.41 -8.43
C LEU A 216 5.56 -1.42 -9.54
N ALA A 217 4.44 -2.13 -9.52
CA ALA A 217 4.02 -2.99 -10.61
C ALA A 217 2.50 -2.90 -10.80
N SER A 218 2.06 -2.83 -12.06
CA SER A 218 0.64 -2.86 -12.38
C SER A 218 0.01 -4.21 -12.04
N SER A 219 -1.01 -4.21 -11.19
CA SER A 219 -1.78 -5.42 -10.89
C SER A 219 -2.60 -5.86 -12.10
N TRP A 220 -3.00 -4.94 -12.99
CA TRP A 220 -3.72 -5.25 -14.24
C TRP A 220 -2.82 -5.95 -15.27
N ARG A 221 -1.54 -5.56 -15.35
CA ARG A 221 -0.55 -6.24 -16.20
C ARG A 221 -0.27 -7.66 -15.69
N VAL A 222 -0.15 -7.83 -14.37
CA VAL A 222 0.01 -9.14 -13.72
C VAL A 222 -1.24 -10.00 -13.92
N TYR A 223 -2.44 -9.43 -13.72
CA TYR A 223 -3.70 -10.09 -13.97
C TYR A 223 -3.79 -10.61 -15.40
N ASN A 224 -3.46 -9.79 -16.40
CA ASN A 224 -3.48 -10.20 -17.81
C ASN A 224 -2.54 -11.37 -18.10
N GLU A 225 -1.36 -11.40 -17.46
CA GLU A 225 -0.44 -12.53 -17.59
C GLU A 225 -1.03 -13.81 -17.00
N LEU A 226 -1.60 -13.72 -15.79
CA LEU A 226 -2.25 -14.84 -15.12
C LEU A 226 -3.49 -15.31 -15.87
N ALA A 227 -4.36 -14.42 -16.33
CA ALA A 227 -5.56 -14.78 -17.07
C ALA A 227 -5.24 -15.52 -18.37
N LYS A 228 -4.12 -15.15 -19.02
CA LYS A 228 -3.64 -15.80 -20.24
C LYS A 228 -2.97 -17.14 -19.98
N THR A 229 -2.16 -17.26 -18.93
CA THR A 229 -1.22 -18.40 -18.76
C THR A 229 -1.59 -19.34 -17.62
N ARG A 230 -2.34 -18.86 -16.62
CA ARG A 230 -2.67 -19.53 -15.36
C ARG A 230 -4.09 -19.16 -14.89
N PRO A 231 -5.15 -19.44 -15.69
CA PRO A 231 -6.54 -19.19 -15.28
C PRO A 231 -6.95 -19.96 -14.01
N ASP A 232 -6.25 -21.05 -13.69
CA ASP A 232 -6.37 -21.77 -12.42
C ASP A 232 -5.99 -20.89 -11.22
N LEU A 233 -4.96 -20.05 -11.32
CA LEU A 233 -4.58 -19.13 -10.25
C LEU A 233 -5.56 -17.96 -10.12
N ILE A 234 -6.17 -17.48 -11.22
CA ILE A 234 -7.25 -16.49 -11.15
C ILE A 234 -8.42 -17.03 -10.31
N ARG A 235 -8.78 -18.30 -10.51
CA ARG A 235 -9.80 -18.98 -9.69
C ARG A 235 -9.38 -19.03 -8.22
N THR A 236 -8.17 -19.50 -7.92
CA THR A 236 -7.66 -19.56 -6.53
C THR A 236 -7.63 -18.19 -5.85
N LEU A 237 -7.27 -17.12 -6.58
CA LEU A 237 -7.28 -15.76 -6.03
C LEU A 237 -8.69 -15.23 -5.73
N SER A 238 -9.71 -15.75 -6.42
CA SER A 238 -11.12 -15.39 -6.23
C SER A 238 -11.84 -16.21 -5.14
N GLU A 239 -11.22 -17.28 -4.64
CA GLU A 239 -11.71 -18.08 -3.51
C GLU A 239 -11.41 -17.38 -2.17
N ASP A 240 -11.99 -17.84 -1.07
CA ASP A 240 -11.73 -17.29 0.26
C ASP A 240 -10.35 -17.67 0.83
N TRP A 241 -9.70 -16.69 1.45
CA TRP A 241 -8.40 -16.84 2.11
C TRP A 241 -8.51 -16.51 3.60
N ALA A 242 -7.97 -17.39 4.45
CA ALA A 242 -7.90 -17.15 5.90
C ALA A 242 -6.78 -16.15 6.26
N PHE A 243 -7.15 -14.89 6.40
CA PHE A 243 -6.29 -13.81 6.92
C PHE A 243 -6.17 -13.94 8.43
N ASP A 244 -4.93 -13.99 8.91
CA ASP A 244 -4.64 -14.14 10.33
C ASP A 244 -5.05 -12.89 11.14
N GLY A 245 -5.77 -13.09 12.24
CA GLY A 245 -6.06 -12.06 13.25
C GLY A 245 -4.94 -11.86 14.26
N TYR A 246 -3.86 -12.63 14.16
CA TYR A 246 -2.63 -12.52 14.95
C TYR A 246 -2.88 -12.59 16.45
N GLY A 247 -3.54 -13.66 16.89
CA GLY A 247 -3.86 -13.89 18.30
C GLY A 247 -5.01 -13.04 18.84
N ASN A 248 -5.77 -12.36 17.97
CA ASN A 248 -7.05 -11.77 18.33
C ASN A 248 -8.03 -12.88 18.74
N VAL A 249 -8.49 -12.86 19.99
CA VAL A 249 -9.36 -13.92 20.53
C VAL A 249 -10.78 -13.84 19.97
N GLU A 250 -11.26 -12.64 19.67
CA GLU A 250 -12.63 -12.41 19.16
C GLU A 250 -12.73 -12.70 17.66
N LYS A 251 -11.69 -12.33 16.91
CA LYS A 251 -11.61 -12.52 15.45
C LYS A 251 -10.27 -13.20 15.10
N PRO A 252 -10.07 -14.49 15.43
CA PRO A 252 -8.79 -15.19 15.24
C PRO A 252 -8.33 -15.23 13.79
N TYR A 253 -9.27 -15.22 12.86
CA TYR A 253 -9.02 -15.00 11.44
C TYR A 253 -10.26 -14.40 10.78
N THR A 254 -10.08 -13.86 9.58
CA THR A 254 -11.15 -13.47 8.67
C THR A 254 -10.97 -14.15 7.32
N THR A 255 -12.05 -14.25 6.55
CA THR A 255 -12.03 -14.84 5.22
C THR A 255 -12.52 -13.84 4.19
N ARG A 256 -11.76 -13.71 3.09
CA ARG A 256 -12.16 -12.97 1.90
C ARG A 256 -11.29 -13.38 0.71
N PRO A 257 -11.73 -13.13 -0.53
CA PRO A 257 -10.87 -13.25 -1.70
C PRO A 257 -9.72 -12.24 -1.72
N LEU A 258 -8.68 -12.55 -2.50
CA LEU A 258 -7.63 -11.57 -2.83
C LEU A 258 -7.95 -10.80 -4.10
N LEU A 259 -8.73 -11.39 -4.99
CA LEU A 259 -9.10 -10.83 -6.28
C LEU A 259 -10.59 -10.48 -6.28
N HIS A 260 -10.89 -9.23 -6.62
CA HIS A 260 -12.24 -8.70 -6.71
C HIS A 260 -12.48 -8.14 -8.11
N HIS A 261 -13.71 -8.26 -8.59
CA HIS A 261 -14.16 -7.68 -9.85
C HIS A 261 -15.45 -6.91 -9.62
N THR A 262 -15.45 -5.66 -10.07
CA THR A 262 -16.63 -4.82 -10.16
C THR A 262 -16.90 -4.57 -11.64
N PRO A 263 -17.96 -5.17 -12.22
CA PRO A 263 -18.32 -4.94 -13.61
C PRO A 263 -18.64 -3.47 -13.89
N ALA A 264 -18.40 -3.04 -15.13
CA ALA A 264 -18.83 -1.73 -15.59
C ALA A 264 -20.35 -1.57 -15.47
N HIS A 265 -20.82 -0.45 -14.93
CA HIS A 265 -22.23 -0.13 -14.81
C HIS A 265 -22.47 1.38 -14.84
N GLY A 266 -23.45 1.83 -15.63
CA GLY A 266 -23.68 3.26 -15.85
C GLY A 266 -22.41 3.95 -16.39
N ASN A 267 -21.93 4.97 -15.66
CA ASN A 267 -20.69 5.69 -15.97
C ASN A 267 -19.47 5.17 -15.20
N VAL A 268 -19.62 4.11 -14.39
CA VAL A 268 -18.52 3.51 -13.62
C VAL A 268 -17.83 2.48 -14.50
N PRO A 269 -16.51 2.61 -14.76
CA PRO A 269 -15.77 1.63 -15.54
C PRO A 269 -15.59 0.32 -14.77
N GLU A 270 -15.19 -0.73 -15.50
CA GLU A 270 -14.82 -2.01 -14.91
C GLU A 270 -13.58 -1.84 -14.03
N HIS A 271 -13.61 -2.45 -12.83
CA HIS A 271 -12.46 -2.50 -11.93
C HIS A 271 -12.13 -3.93 -11.54
N VAL A 272 -10.86 -4.31 -11.70
CA VAL A 272 -10.28 -5.50 -11.09
C VAL A 272 -9.28 -5.05 -10.04
N ILE A 273 -9.45 -5.58 -8.82
CA ILE A 273 -8.66 -5.19 -7.63
C ILE A 273 -7.99 -6.44 -7.09
N ILE A 274 -6.69 -6.35 -6.81
CA ILE A 274 -5.94 -7.41 -6.11
C ILE A 274 -5.46 -6.86 -4.77
N GLN A 275 -6.09 -7.30 -3.68
CA GLN A 275 -5.74 -6.98 -2.30
C GLN A 275 -4.84 -8.09 -1.75
N TYR A 276 -3.52 -7.88 -1.81
CA TYR A 276 -2.51 -8.91 -1.57
C TYR A 276 -1.44 -8.45 -0.59
N ALA A 277 -1.27 -9.19 0.51
CA ALA A 277 -0.13 -9.04 1.41
C ALA A 277 0.30 -10.40 1.97
N ARG A 278 1.44 -10.91 1.48
CA ARG A 278 1.98 -12.23 1.86
C ARG A 278 2.08 -12.47 3.36
N ARG A 279 2.45 -11.42 4.11
CA ARG A 279 2.59 -11.46 5.57
C ARG A 279 1.37 -12.07 6.26
N GLY A 280 0.15 -11.75 5.81
CA GLY A 280 -1.09 -12.31 6.35
C GLY A 280 -1.16 -13.85 6.35
N PHE A 281 -0.36 -14.50 5.49
CA PHE A 281 -0.35 -15.94 5.25
C PHE A 281 0.92 -16.65 5.75
N THR A 282 1.91 -15.89 6.20
CA THR A 282 3.22 -16.41 6.62
C THR A 282 3.69 -15.90 7.98
N GLY A 283 3.15 -14.77 8.44
CA GLY A 283 3.74 -13.96 9.50
C GLY A 283 5.03 -13.28 9.07
N PHE A 284 5.66 -12.54 9.99
CA PHE A 284 6.98 -11.92 9.84
C PHE A 284 7.62 -11.68 11.21
N LEU A 285 8.88 -12.12 11.38
CA LEU A 285 9.67 -11.99 12.62
C LEU A 285 8.87 -12.30 13.90
N HIS A 286 8.73 -11.32 14.80
CA HIS A 286 8.08 -11.46 16.11
C HIS A 286 6.55 -11.51 16.02
N LEU A 287 6.01 -11.56 14.80
CA LEU A 287 4.61 -11.87 14.54
C LEU A 287 4.44 -13.03 13.56
N PRO A 288 4.70 -14.28 14.01
CA PRO A 288 4.47 -15.46 13.19
C PRO A 288 2.97 -15.66 12.93
N ARG A 289 2.64 -16.41 11.88
CA ARG A 289 1.25 -16.83 11.62
C ARG A 289 0.75 -17.71 12.77
N SER A 290 -0.47 -17.47 13.22
CA SER A 290 -1.21 -18.26 14.19
C SER A 290 -1.32 -19.72 13.72
N LYS A 291 -1.14 -20.67 14.64
CA LYS A 291 -1.14 -22.11 14.32
C LYS A 291 -2.54 -22.73 14.34
N ASP A 292 -3.47 -22.11 15.06
CA ASP A 292 -4.81 -22.63 15.33
C ASP A 292 -5.89 -22.08 14.38
N ILE A 293 -5.47 -21.57 13.22
CA ILE A 293 -6.35 -21.09 12.15
C ILE A 293 -6.20 -21.98 10.90
N PRO A 294 -7.18 -21.97 9.97
CA PRO A 294 -7.07 -22.76 8.75
C PRO A 294 -5.76 -22.48 7.98
N PRO A 295 -5.01 -23.51 7.57
CA PRO A 295 -3.85 -23.34 6.72
C PRO A 295 -4.27 -22.90 5.31
N ILE A 296 -3.38 -22.21 4.60
CA ILE A 296 -3.60 -21.99 3.16
C ILE A 296 -3.38 -23.30 2.38
N THR A 297 -3.87 -23.39 1.15
CA THR A 297 -3.61 -24.53 0.27
C THR A 297 -2.26 -24.39 -0.46
N GLU A 298 -1.75 -25.47 -1.05
CA GLU A 298 -0.59 -25.40 -1.95
C GLU A 298 -0.86 -24.54 -3.19
N ALA A 299 -2.10 -24.54 -3.73
CA ALA A 299 -2.48 -23.67 -4.84
C ALA A 299 -2.48 -22.19 -4.42
N GLN A 300 -2.95 -21.89 -3.21
CA GLN A 300 -2.88 -20.56 -2.62
C GLN A 300 -1.41 -20.12 -2.43
N ALA A 301 -0.55 -20.98 -1.87
CA ALA A 301 0.88 -20.69 -1.77
C ALA A 301 1.52 -20.40 -3.15
N GLU A 302 1.18 -21.18 -4.18
CA GLU A 302 1.61 -20.94 -5.56
C GLU A 302 1.11 -19.58 -6.09
N ALA A 303 -0.13 -19.21 -5.83
CA ALA A 303 -0.69 -17.92 -6.25
C ALA A 303 0.04 -16.74 -5.59
N LEU A 304 0.42 -16.84 -4.32
CA LEU A 304 1.21 -15.81 -3.63
C LEU A 304 2.59 -15.60 -4.26
N ASP A 305 3.25 -16.68 -4.70
CA ASP A 305 4.53 -16.64 -5.41
C ASP A 305 4.38 -16.09 -6.83
N ALA A 306 3.36 -16.55 -7.57
CA ALA A 306 3.09 -16.09 -8.93
C ALA A 306 2.84 -14.57 -8.98
N LEU A 307 2.02 -14.03 -8.07
CA LEU A 307 1.81 -12.59 -7.95
C LEU A 307 3.12 -11.85 -7.73
N HIS A 308 3.97 -12.35 -6.83
CA HIS A 308 5.24 -11.70 -6.49
C HIS A 308 6.21 -11.68 -7.66
N PHE A 309 6.50 -12.84 -8.27
CA PHE A 309 7.51 -12.93 -9.33
C PHE A 309 7.04 -12.28 -10.64
N LEU A 310 5.74 -12.26 -10.93
CA LEU A 310 5.20 -11.48 -12.04
C LEU A 310 5.28 -9.98 -11.78
N ALA A 311 4.96 -9.54 -10.56
CA ALA A 311 5.12 -8.13 -10.18
C ALA A 311 6.59 -7.70 -10.30
N GLU A 312 7.54 -8.52 -9.84
CA GLU A 312 8.97 -8.26 -9.98
C GLU A 312 9.38 -8.15 -11.45
N LYS A 313 8.97 -9.10 -12.29
CA LYS A 313 9.26 -9.12 -13.73
C LYS A 313 8.78 -7.86 -14.46
N PHE A 314 7.60 -7.34 -14.10
CA PHE A 314 6.98 -6.19 -14.79
C PHE A 314 7.21 -4.86 -14.06
N SER A 315 8.01 -4.85 -12.99
CA SER A 315 8.12 -3.69 -12.11
C SER A 315 8.86 -2.51 -12.73
N LEU A 316 8.44 -1.32 -12.31
CA LEU A 316 9.17 -0.07 -12.41
C LEU A 316 9.93 0.15 -11.10
N THR A 317 11.22 0.45 -11.19
CA THR A 317 12.02 0.93 -10.05
C THR A 317 12.05 2.46 -10.09
N LEU A 318 11.73 3.09 -8.96
CA LEU A 318 11.70 4.54 -8.83
C LEU A 318 12.95 5.04 -8.11
N ASP A 319 13.55 6.09 -8.66
CA ASP A 319 14.59 6.86 -8.00
C ASP A 319 13.96 7.87 -7.04
N PHE A 320 13.76 7.45 -5.80
CA PHE A 320 13.07 8.22 -4.77
C PHE A 320 14.06 9.11 -4.01
N GLN A 321 13.87 10.43 -4.10
CA GLN A 321 14.78 11.42 -3.53
C GLN A 321 14.22 12.01 -2.23
N LYS A 322 15.08 12.57 -1.40
CA LYS A 322 14.63 13.36 -0.24
C LYS A 322 13.76 14.52 -0.75
N GLY A 323 12.59 14.72 -0.15
CA GLY A 323 11.60 15.68 -0.64
C GLY A 323 10.53 15.11 -1.58
N ASP A 324 10.72 13.90 -2.11
CA ASP A 324 9.73 13.29 -2.98
C ASP A 324 8.54 12.75 -2.18
N ILE A 325 7.33 12.95 -2.71
CA ILE A 325 6.11 12.27 -2.26
C ILE A 325 5.61 11.35 -3.37
N GLN A 326 5.62 10.06 -3.11
CA GLN A 326 4.99 9.07 -3.97
C GLN A 326 3.49 8.97 -3.63
N TYR A 327 2.63 8.94 -4.65
CA TYR A 327 1.22 8.57 -4.52
C TYR A 327 0.93 7.38 -5.42
N VAL A 328 0.26 6.37 -4.86
CA VAL A 328 -0.03 5.08 -5.51
C VAL A 328 -1.50 4.75 -5.33
N ASN A 329 -2.19 4.43 -6.43
CA ASN A 329 -3.50 3.78 -6.40
C ASN A 329 -3.30 2.35 -5.93
N ASN A 330 -3.59 2.13 -4.65
CA ASN A 330 -3.34 0.88 -3.94
C ASN A 330 -4.30 -0.25 -4.36
N LEU A 331 -5.37 0.09 -5.10
CA LEU A 331 -6.32 -0.89 -5.63
C LEU A 331 -5.82 -1.52 -6.95
N SER A 332 -4.91 -0.85 -7.66
CA SER A 332 -4.45 -1.27 -8.99
C SER A 332 -2.94 -1.47 -9.11
N LEU A 333 -2.15 -1.12 -8.11
CA LEU A 333 -0.70 -1.27 -8.13
C LEU A 333 -0.17 -2.05 -6.91
N PHE A 334 0.72 -3.01 -7.19
CA PHE A 334 1.60 -3.56 -6.17
C PHE A 334 2.78 -2.63 -5.93
N HIS A 335 3.25 -2.59 -4.69
CA HIS A 335 4.44 -1.86 -4.32
C HIS A 335 5.37 -2.70 -3.45
N ALA A 336 6.67 -2.43 -3.59
CA ALA A 336 7.75 -3.11 -2.88
C ALA A 336 8.88 -2.13 -2.56
N ARG A 337 9.82 -2.59 -1.73
CA ARG A 337 11.06 -1.88 -1.44
C ARG A 337 12.21 -2.87 -1.36
N ASP A 338 13.32 -2.54 -2.00
CA ASP A 338 14.56 -3.29 -1.82
C ASP A 338 15.09 -3.19 -0.38
N GLY A 339 15.97 -4.11 -0.01
CA GLY A 339 16.74 -3.99 1.23
C GLY A 339 17.65 -2.77 1.18
N PHE A 340 18.03 -2.25 2.35
CA PHE A 340 18.86 -1.06 2.43
C PHE A 340 19.84 -1.08 3.60
N VAL A 341 20.81 -0.18 3.55
CA VAL A 341 21.81 0.03 4.59
C VAL A 341 21.77 1.49 5.00
N ASP A 342 21.64 1.70 6.30
CA ASP A 342 21.70 3.02 6.95
C ASP A 342 23.10 3.29 7.51
N ALA A 343 23.40 4.56 7.74
CA ALA A 343 24.53 4.99 8.58
C ALA A 343 24.06 6.06 9.58
N PRO A 344 24.78 6.27 10.69
CA PRO A 344 24.45 7.32 11.65
C PRO A 344 24.28 8.69 10.98
N GLY A 345 23.11 9.30 11.15
CA GLY A 345 22.76 10.60 10.54
C GLY A 345 22.26 10.52 9.09
N GLN A 346 22.27 9.34 8.47
CA GLN A 346 21.69 9.08 7.16
C GLN A 346 20.85 7.80 7.20
N GLU A 347 19.92 7.73 8.15
CA GLU A 347 18.95 6.64 8.21
C GLU A 347 17.75 6.96 7.34
N ARG A 348 17.32 5.99 6.54
CA ARG A 348 16.12 6.09 5.71
C ARG A 348 14.90 6.39 6.56
N HIS A 349 14.16 7.44 6.21
CA HIS A 349 12.98 7.84 6.98
C HIS A 349 11.88 8.33 6.05
N LEU A 350 10.83 7.53 5.93
CA LEU A 350 9.62 7.93 5.22
C LEU A 350 8.46 8.08 6.21
N ILE A 351 7.48 8.91 5.86
CA ILE A 351 6.17 8.93 6.51
C ILE A 351 5.09 8.57 5.51
N ARG A 352 4.09 7.82 5.97
CA ARG A 352 3.02 7.27 5.13
C ARG A 352 1.68 7.86 5.50
N LEU A 353 0.86 8.17 4.50
CA LEU A 353 -0.58 8.36 4.65
C LEU A 353 -1.32 7.28 3.85
N TRP A 354 -2.46 6.86 4.39
CA TRP A 354 -3.52 6.23 3.59
C TRP A 354 -4.57 7.28 3.33
N LEU A 355 -4.98 7.42 2.06
CA LEU A 355 -5.88 8.47 1.62
C LEU A 355 -7.06 7.87 0.86
N ARG A 356 -8.16 8.61 0.82
CA ARG A 356 -9.32 8.37 -0.03
C ARG A 356 -9.77 9.72 -0.59
N ASP A 357 -10.04 9.74 -1.88
CA ASP A 357 -10.67 10.86 -2.55
C ASP A 357 -12.17 10.57 -2.70
N PRO A 358 -13.07 11.26 -1.99
CA PRO A 358 -14.50 11.01 -2.10
C PRO A 358 -15.07 11.17 -3.52
N GLU A 359 -14.42 11.95 -4.39
CA GLU A 359 -14.87 12.19 -5.76
C GLU A 359 -14.38 11.14 -6.77
N LEU A 360 -13.22 10.51 -6.49
CA LEU A 360 -12.55 9.59 -7.43
C LEU A 360 -12.35 8.17 -6.90
N ALA A 361 -12.71 7.91 -5.66
CA ALA A 361 -12.60 6.58 -5.09
C ALA A 361 -13.41 5.58 -5.91
N TRP A 362 -12.79 4.44 -6.18
CA TRP A 362 -13.48 3.33 -6.80
C TRP A 362 -14.54 2.79 -5.84
N GLU A 363 -15.55 2.13 -6.41
CA GLU A 363 -16.51 1.38 -5.60
C GLU A 363 -15.76 0.33 -4.77
N THR A 364 -15.96 0.36 -3.46
CA THR A 364 -15.36 -0.62 -2.55
C THR A 364 -16.10 -1.95 -2.69
N PRO A 365 -15.43 -3.04 -3.12
CA PRO A 365 -16.02 -4.37 -3.18
C PRO A 365 -16.63 -4.79 -1.84
N GLU A 366 -17.76 -5.51 -1.86
CA GLU A 366 -18.47 -5.92 -0.64
C GLU A 366 -17.57 -6.57 0.43
N PRO A 367 -16.67 -7.53 0.10
CA PRO A 367 -15.79 -8.15 1.10
C PRO A 367 -14.75 -7.20 1.73
N LEU A 368 -14.60 -5.99 1.17
CA LEU A 368 -13.68 -4.96 1.64
C LEU A 368 -14.37 -3.87 2.48
N LYS A 369 -15.71 -3.77 2.44
CA LYS A 369 -16.45 -2.65 3.06
C LYS A 369 -16.20 -2.51 4.56
N GLU A 370 -16.32 -3.60 5.34
CA GLU A 370 -16.07 -3.57 6.79
C GLU A 370 -14.70 -2.94 7.11
N ARG A 371 -13.67 -3.39 6.39
CA ARG A 371 -12.31 -2.88 6.60
C ARG A 371 -12.17 -1.42 6.16
N TRP A 372 -12.82 -1.01 5.07
CA TRP A 372 -12.79 0.37 4.61
C TRP A 372 -13.52 1.32 5.57
N ASP A 373 -14.64 0.88 6.14
CA ASP A 373 -15.38 1.63 7.15
C ASP A 373 -14.54 1.79 8.43
N GLU A 374 -13.80 0.75 8.84
CA GLU A 374 -12.81 0.87 9.92
C GLU A 374 -11.71 1.88 9.60
N LEU A 375 -11.24 1.94 8.35
CA LEU A 375 -10.19 2.87 7.95
C LEU A 375 -10.69 4.32 7.90
N TYR A 376 -11.85 4.57 7.30
CA TYR A 376 -12.25 5.93 6.89
C TYR A 376 -13.48 6.47 7.63
N GLY A 377 -14.34 5.61 8.19
CA GLY A 377 -15.60 6.02 8.82
C GLY A 377 -15.41 6.68 10.18
N ASP A 378 -16.26 7.63 10.55
CA ASP A 378 -16.38 8.19 11.91
C ASP A 378 -15.09 8.75 12.55
N VAL A 379 -14.19 9.37 11.76
CA VAL A 379 -13.01 10.10 12.29
C VAL A 379 -13.27 11.61 12.22
N THR A 380 -13.28 12.30 13.36
CA THR A 380 -13.30 13.78 13.35
C THR A 380 -11.89 14.36 13.26
N ALA A 381 -11.74 15.64 12.93
CA ALA A 381 -10.44 16.31 12.86
C ALA A 381 -9.69 16.27 14.20
N GLU A 382 -10.41 16.39 15.32
CA GLU A 382 -9.87 16.36 16.68
C GLU A 382 -9.31 14.98 17.07
N GLU A 383 -9.89 13.91 16.53
CA GLU A 383 -9.48 12.53 16.81
C GLU A 383 -8.23 12.11 16.01
N GLN A 384 -7.86 12.87 14.98
CA GLN A 384 -6.72 12.57 14.12
C GLN A 384 -5.40 12.92 14.78
N VAL A 385 -4.56 11.91 15.00
CA VAL A 385 -3.22 12.05 15.57
C VAL A 385 -2.17 11.83 14.49
N PHE A 386 -1.15 12.69 14.50
CA PHE A 386 0.02 12.62 13.63
C PHE A 386 1.26 12.52 14.50
N PRO A 387 1.78 11.30 14.74
CA PRO A 387 3.01 11.13 15.50
C PRO A 387 4.13 11.93 14.84
N ILE A 388 4.84 12.73 15.63
CA ILE A 388 6.04 13.44 15.17
C ILE A 388 7.23 12.47 15.14
N GLU A 389 7.27 11.56 16.11
CA GLU A 389 8.34 10.57 16.27
C GLU A 389 7.89 9.14 15.88
N PRO A 390 8.84 8.31 15.39
CA PRO A 390 8.57 6.92 15.06
C PRO A 390 8.03 6.10 16.22
N ARG A 391 6.99 5.32 15.93
CA ARG A 391 6.47 4.25 16.81
C ARG A 391 6.05 3.06 15.96
N ILE A 392 6.09 1.87 16.55
CA ILE A 392 5.45 0.69 15.95
C ILE A 392 3.94 0.85 16.15
N ARG A 393 3.14 0.65 15.08
CA ARG A 393 1.68 0.67 15.19
C ARG A 393 1.19 -0.37 16.20
N GLY A 394 0.20 0.00 17.01
CA GLY A 394 -0.70 -0.97 17.60
C GLY A 394 -1.27 -1.84 16.48
N GLY A 395 -0.96 -3.12 16.53
CA GLY A 395 -1.40 -4.06 15.50
C GLY A 395 -0.41 -4.38 14.37
N ALA A 396 0.78 -3.79 14.37
CA ALA A 396 1.94 -4.47 13.78
C ALA A 396 2.25 -5.82 14.47
N GLY A 397 1.47 -6.18 15.52
CA GLY A 397 1.37 -7.46 16.20
C GLY A 397 -0.04 -8.06 16.40
N ARG A 398 -1.16 -7.37 16.05
CA ARG A 398 -2.57 -7.76 16.34
C ARG A 398 -3.53 -6.90 15.50
N THR A 399 -4.07 -7.41 14.40
CA THR A 399 -5.11 -6.68 13.64
C THR A 399 -6.48 -6.82 14.27
#